data_AF-A0A5C0ZUW7-F1
#
_entry.id   AF-A0A5C0ZUW7-F1
#
_cell.length_a   1.000
_cell.length_b   1.000
_cell.length_c   1.000
_cell.angle_alpha   90.00
_cell.angle_beta   90.00
_cell.angle_gamma   90.00
#
_symmetry.space_group_name_H-M   'P 1'
#
loop_
_entity.id
_entity.type
_entity.pdbx_description
1 polymer ?
#
loop_
_entity_poly.entity_id
_entity_poly.type
_entity_poly.pdbx_seq_one_letter_code
_entity_poly.pdbx_strand_id
1 'polypeptide(L)'
;MRAVRIDRRNEDQTRPPVLNALILVTLVTIVVACWYLGYYYLGSAGDRTRWLPPAPFCNVLKGSCHTRLAQHGALETHVALHDRRLDITVRTEDMAAQTVQGVLGGRNEYTRTWDIELHQVALHHYTGTIPVRFCQRSSQSWRLLIRVIDQEGHRLGSWYDFDQPCQ
;
A
#
# COMPACT_ATOMS: atom_id res chain seq x y z
N MET A 1 24.12 -40.45 67.16
CA MET A 1 23.43 -39.94 65.94
C MET A 1 23.37 -38.42 66.05
N ARG A 2 24.15 -37.68 65.25
CA ARG A 2 24.11 -36.21 65.21
C ARG A 2 23.33 -35.79 63.95
N ALA A 3 22.24 -35.07 64.16
CA ALA A 3 21.46 -34.50 63.06
C ALA A 3 22.30 -33.41 62.37
N VAL A 4 22.56 -33.61 61.07
CA VAL A 4 23.10 -32.58 60.19
C VAL A 4 21.97 -31.61 59.90
N ARG A 5 22.00 -30.44 60.54
CA ARG A 5 21.07 -29.35 60.23
C ARG A 5 21.58 -28.71 58.94
N ILE A 6 20.94 -29.03 57.81
CA ILE A 6 21.18 -28.32 56.55
C ILE A 6 20.58 -26.93 56.70
N ASP A 7 21.44 -25.96 56.96
CA ASP A 7 21.10 -24.55 56.95
C ASP A 7 20.87 -24.14 55.49
N ARG A 8 19.59 -24.18 55.05
CA ARG A 8 19.17 -23.48 53.83
C ARG A 8 19.24 -21.99 54.12
N ARG A 9 20.45 -21.41 54.06
CA ARG A 9 20.60 -19.97 53.89
C ARG A 9 19.96 -19.62 52.55
N ASN A 10 18.74 -19.11 52.66
CA ASN A 10 18.15 -18.07 51.82
C ASN A 10 19.01 -17.72 50.59
N GLU A 11 18.65 -18.29 49.44
CA GLU A 11 19.06 -17.80 48.12
C GLU A 11 18.36 -16.48 47.80
N ASP A 12 18.28 -15.57 48.77
CA ASP A 12 17.82 -14.20 48.57
C ASP A 12 19.05 -13.35 48.26
N GLN A 13 19.73 -13.70 47.16
CA GLN A 13 20.63 -12.75 46.53
C GLN A 13 19.74 -11.61 46.04
N THR A 14 19.69 -10.53 46.82
CA THR A 14 19.12 -9.26 46.42
C THR A 14 19.86 -8.85 45.14
N ARG A 15 19.29 -9.21 43.98
CA ARG A 15 19.88 -8.90 42.67
C ARG A 15 20.21 -7.42 42.69
N PRO A 16 21.45 -7.02 42.34
CA PRO A 16 21.84 -5.62 42.41
C PRO A 16 20.81 -4.80 41.62
N PRO A 17 20.26 -3.72 42.19
CA PRO A 17 19.10 -3.01 41.63
C PRO A 17 19.38 -2.51 40.20
N VAL A 18 20.65 -2.27 39.88
CA VAL A 18 21.14 -1.92 38.54
C VAL A 18 20.87 -3.02 37.52
N LEU A 19 21.03 -4.30 37.88
CA LEU A 19 20.76 -5.42 36.98
C LEU A 19 19.26 -5.50 36.66
N ASN A 20 18.40 -5.30 37.66
CA ASN A 20 16.95 -5.28 37.45
C ASN A 20 16.52 -4.09 36.56
N ALA A 21 17.16 -2.93 36.72
CA ALA A 21 16.92 -1.78 35.85
C ALA A 21 17.33 -2.05 34.40
N LEU A 22 18.50 -2.67 34.18
CA LEU A 22 18.96 -3.06 32.84
C LEU A 22 18.03 -4.11 32.19
N ILE A 23 17.53 -5.06 32.98
CA ILE A 23 16.55 -6.04 32.52
C ILE A 23 15.24 -5.33 32.13
N LEU A 24 14.76 -4.38 32.91
CA LEU A 24 13.55 -3.61 32.57
C LEU A 24 13.71 -2.80 31.29
N VAL A 25 14.84 -2.10 31.11
CA VAL A 25 15.11 -1.32 29.91
C VAL A 25 15.18 -2.20 28.67
N THR A 26 15.84 -3.36 28.77
CA THR A 26 15.92 -4.30 27.65
C THR A 26 14.56 -4.90 27.32
N LEU A 27 13.75 -5.26 28.32
CA LEU A 27 12.38 -5.74 28.11
C LEU A 27 11.50 -4.67 27.44
N VAL A 28 11.55 -3.41 27.89
CA VAL A 28 10.82 -2.31 27.26
C VAL A 28 11.25 -2.13 25.81
N THR A 29 12.55 -2.19 25.53
CA THR A 29 13.08 -2.06 24.18
C THR A 29 12.58 -3.18 23.27
N ILE A 30 12.56 -4.43 23.77
CA ILE A 30 12.03 -5.59 23.04
C ILE A 30 10.53 -5.39 22.76
N VAL A 31 9.74 -4.95 23.75
CA VAL A 31 8.31 -4.69 23.57
C VAL A 31 8.07 -3.63 22.49
N VAL A 32 8.80 -2.52 22.52
CA VAL A 32 8.70 -1.47 21.49
C VAL A 32 9.10 -1.99 20.12
N ALA A 33 10.18 -2.77 20.02
CA ALA A 33 10.60 -3.38 18.77
C ALA A 33 9.55 -4.35 18.22
N CYS A 34 8.99 -5.22 19.07
CA CYS A 34 7.93 -6.15 18.69
C CYS A 34 6.64 -5.42 18.29
N TRP A 35 6.28 -4.34 18.99
CA TRP A 35 5.14 -3.51 18.63
C TRP A 35 5.35 -2.85 17.26
N TYR A 36 6.53 -2.27 17.03
CA TYR A 36 6.90 -1.67 15.75
C TYR A 36 6.87 -2.69 14.62
N LEU A 37 7.46 -3.86 14.84
CA LEU A 37 7.44 -4.98 13.90
C LEU A 37 6.00 -5.45 13.64
N GLY A 38 5.19 -5.60 14.68
CA GLY A 38 3.78 -5.96 14.57
C GLY A 38 3.01 -4.94 13.74
N TYR A 39 3.13 -3.65 14.06
CA TYR A 39 2.51 -2.58 13.29
C TYR A 39 2.96 -2.58 11.82
N TYR A 40 4.27 -2.69 11.58
CA TYR A 40 4.83 -2.66 10.24
C TYR A 40 4.43 -3.88 9.41
N TYR A 41 4.53 -5.09 9.98
CA TYR A 41 4.29 -6.32 9.25
C TYR A 41 2.81 -6.73 9.24
N LEU A 42 2.05 -6.60 10.32
CA LEU A 42 0.62 -6.94 10.32
C LEU A 42 -0.22 -5.87 9.62
N GLY A 43 0.16 -4.59 9.73
CA GLY A 43 -0.48 -3.51 8.99
C GLY A 43 -0.23 -3.57 7.48
N SER A 44 0.93 -4.08 7.04
CA SER A 44 1.29 -4.19 5.60
C SER A 44 1.09 -5.58 4.99
N ALA A 45 1.11 -6.67 5.78
CA ALA A 45 0.96 -8.04 5.25
C ALA A 45 -0.46 -8.33 4.76
N GLY A 46 -1.46 -7.66 5.32
CA GLY A 46 -2.81 -7.68 4.77
C GLY A 46 -2.93 -6.98 3.41
N ASP A 47 -1.95 -6.17 3.01
CA ASP A 47 -2.04 -5.25 1.87
C ASP A 47 -1.08 -5.56 0.69
N ARG A 48 -0.51 -6.77 0.65
CA ARG A 48 0.40 -7.17 -0.45
C ARG A 48 -0.37 -7.35 -1.76
N THR A 49 -0.58 -6.24 -2.45
CA THR A 49 -1.08 -6.20 -3.83
C THR A 49 -0.01 -6.73 -4.76
N ARG A 50 -0.35 -7.72 -5.58
CA ARG A 50 0.53 -8.16 -6.68
C ARG A 50 0.41 -7.16 -7.81
N TRP A 51 1.49 -6.41 -8.03
CA TRP A 51 1.57 -5.42 -9.10
C TRP A 51 2.03 -6.06 -10.41
N LEU A 52 1.28 -5.83 -11.49
CA LEU A 52 1.60 -6.29 -12.84
C LEU A 52 1.81 -5.10 -13.78
N PRO A 53 2.87 -5.12 -14.60
CA PRO A 53 3.14 -4.02 -15.51
C PRO A 53 2.08 -3.94 -16.61
N PRO A 54 1.73 -2.73 -17.06
CA PRO A 54 0.86 -2.55 -18.21
C PRO A 54 1.54 -2.99 -19.50
N ALA A 55 0.76 -3.07 -20.59
CA ALA A 55 1.31 -3.29 -21.92
C ALA A 55 2.44 -2.28 -22.25
N PRO A 56 3.49 -2.70 -22.97
CA PRO A 56 4.60 -1.82 -23.33
C PRO A 56 4.10 -0.64 -24.17
N PHE A 57 4.74 0.53 -23.98
CA PHE A 57 4.41 1.79 -24.66
C PHE A 57 2.98 2.33 -24.39
N CYS A 58 2.35 1.85 -23.32
CA CYS A 58 1.09 2.41 -22.81
C CYS A 58 1.26 3.88 -22.40
N ASN A 59 0.34 4.73 -22.87
CA ASN A 59 0.16 6.08 -22.35
C ASN A 59 -1.34 6.31 -22.10
N VAL A 60 -1.73 6.29 -20.82
CA VAL A 60 -3.13 6.41 -20.37
C VAL A 60 -3.80 7.73 -20.74
N LEU A 61 -3.02 8.80 -21.01
CA LEU A 61 -3.56 10.09 -21.47
C LEU A 61 -3.84 10.12 -22.99
N LYS A 62 -3.23 9.22 -23.76
CA LYS A 62 -3.38 9.17 -25.23
C LYS A 62 -4.39 8.13 -25.70
N GLY A 63 -4.78 7.20 -24.82
CA GLY A 63 -5.73 6.15 -25.12
C GLY A 63 -5.90 5.18 -23.95
N SER A 64 -6.65 4.11 -24.17
CA SER A 64 -6.78 3.03 -23.21
C SER A 64 -5.52 2.18 -23.13
N CYS A 65 -5.14 1.81 -21.92
CA CYS A 65 -4.07 0.86 -21.66
C CYS A 65 -4.61 -0.45 -21.13
N HIS A 66 -4.16 -1.56 -21.71
CA HIS A 66 -4.52 -2.89 -21.26
C HIS A 66 -3.41 -3.49 -20.40
N THR A 67 -3.81 -4.14 -19.31
CA THR A 67 -2.93 -4.83 -18.38
C THR A 67 -3.52 -6.20 -18.05
N ARG A 68 -2.78 -7.27 -18.35
CA ARG A 68 -3.18 -8.62 -17.95
C ARG A 68 -2.81 -8.86 -16.48
N LEU A 69 -3.78 -9.23 -15.65
CA LEU A 69 -3.60 -9.55 -14.22
C LEU A 69 -3.29 -11.04 -14.01
N ALA A 70 -2.26 -11.51 -14.70
CA ALA A 70 -1.89 -12.93 -14.79
C ALA A 70 -3.06 -13.79 -15.31
N GLN A 71 -3.60 -14.68 -14.48
CA GLN A 71 -4.67 -15.61 -14.82
C GLN A 71 -6.05 -15.17 -14.32
N HIS A 72 -6.14 -14.02 -13.63
CA HIS A 72 -7.36 -13.59 -12.97
C HIS A 72 -8.21 -12.65 -13.84
N GLY A 73 -7.69 -12.18 -14.98
CA GLY A 73 -8.39 -11.27 -15.89
C GLY A 73 -7.48 -10.16 -16.43
N ALA A 74 -8.08 -9.05 -16.86
CA ALA A 74 -7.36 -7.88 -17.34
C ALA A 74 -8.01 -6.56 -16.89
N LEU A 75 -7.22 -5.49 -16.93
CA LEU A 75 -7.66 -4.12 -16.73
C LEU A 75 -7.48 -3.34 -18.03
N GLU A 76 -8.50 -2.60 -18.40
CA GLU A 76 -8.39 -1.49 -19.35
C GLU A 76 -8.45 -0.20 -18.53
N THR A 77 -7.49 0.71 -18.70
CA THR A 77 -7.44 1.97 -17.96
C THR A 77 -7.21 3.13 -18.91
N HIS A 78 -8.03 4.17 -18.77
CA HIS A 78 -7.94 5.41 -19.52
C HIS A 78 -7.98 6.61 -18.56
N VAL A 79 -7.23 7.65 -18.90
CA VAL A 79 -7.22 8.91 -18.14
C VAL A 79 -7.46 10.06 -19.10
N ALA A 80 -8.48 10.87 -18.82
CA ALA A 80 -8.76 12.10 -19.54
C ALA A 80 -8.44 13.31 -18.66
N LEU A 81 -7.90 14.37 -19.25
CA LEU A 81 -7.63 15.63 -18.58
C LEU A 81 -8.64 16.68 -19.05
N HIS A 82 -9.47 17.16 -18.12
CA HIS A 82 -10.50 18.19 -18.37
C HIS A 82 -10.41 19.28 -17.31
N ASP A 83 -10.20 20.54 -17.70
CA ASP A 83 -10.26 21.72 -16.81
C ASP A 83 -9.60 21.52 -15.43
N ARG A 84 -8.33 21.08 -15.43
CA ARG A 84 -7.53 20.79 -14.21
C ARG A 84 -8.09 19.66 -13.34
N ARG A 85 -8.77 18.70 -13.97
CA ARG A 85 -9.26 17.47 -13.35
C ARG A 85 -8.81 16.29 -14.20
N LEU A 86 -8.38 15.23 -13.54
CA LEU A 86 -8.16 13.95 -14.18
C LEU A 86 -9.41 13.10 -13.96
N ASP A 87 -10.00 12.65 -15.06
CA ASP A 87 -11.07 11.67 -15.07
C ASP A 87 -10.47 10.31 -15.39
N ILE A 88 -10.61 9.37 -14.47
CA ILE A 88 -10.06 8.03 -14.55
C ILE A 88 -11.20 7.09 -14.89
N THR A 89 -11.01 6.27 -15.92
CA THR A 89 -11.91 5.20 -16.30
C THR A 89 -11.17 3.88 -16.24
N VAL A 90 -11.75 2.90 -15.53
CA VAL A 90 -11.22 1.55 -15.41
C VAL A 90 -12.29 0.55 -15.82
N ARG A 91 -11.92 -0.40 -16.68
CA ARG A 91 -12.74 -1.56 -17.00
C ARG A 91 -12.02 -2.84 -16.62
N THR A 92 -12.78 -3.79 -16.09
CA THR A 92 -12.27 -5.12 -15.72
C THR A 92 -12.75 -6.14 -16.75
N GLU A 93 -11.86 -6.96 -17.29
CA GLU A 93 -12.20 -8.02 -18.25
C GLU A 93 -11.95 -9.39 -17.64
N ASP A 94 -12.84 -10.33 -17.91
CA ASP A 94 -12.79 -11.72 -17.43
C ASP A 94 -12.61 -11.87 -15.91
N MET A 95 -13.05 -10.86 -15.14
CA MET A 95 -12.94 -10.86 -13.69
C MET A 95 -14.09 -10.13 -13.00
N ALA A 96 -14.59 -10.71 -11.92
CA ALA A 96 -15.52 -10.05 -11.02
C ALA A 96 -14.74 -9.31 -9.93
N ALA A 97 -14.67 -7.98 -10.03
CA ALA A 97 -14.05 -7.15 -9.00
C ALA A 97 -15.03 -6.89 -7.86
N GLN A 98 -14.62 -7.20 -6.63
CA GLN A 98 -15.32 -6.80 -5.41
C GLN A 98 -15.06 -5.32 -5.11
N THR A 99 -13.81 -4.87 -5.29
CA THR A 99 -13.39 -3.50 -5.00
C THR A 99 -12.37 -3.05 -6.04
N VAL A 100 -12.49 -1.80 -6.50
CA VAL A 100 -11.51 -1.14 -7.37
C VAL A 100 -11.12 0.19 -6.71
N GLN A 101 -9.83 0.41 -6.51
CA GLN A 101 -9.28 1.60 -5.84
C GLN A 101 -8.20 2.22 -6.72
N GLY A 102 -8.19 3.56 -6.79
CA GLY A 102 -7.16 4.31 -7.48
C GLY A 102 -6.32 5.10 -6.48
N VAL A 103 -5.02 5.23 -6.74
CA VAL A 103 -4.14 6.16 -6.02
C VAL A 103 -3.32 6.92 -7.06
N LEU A 104 -3.32 8.25 -6.98
CA LEU A 104 -2.47 9.10 -7.79
C LEU A 104 -1.30 9.60 -6.93
N GLY A 105 -0.08 9.49 -7.43
CA GLY A 105 1.10 10.07 -6.80
C GLY A 105 2.03 10.68 -7.84
N GLY A 106 2.90 11.61 -7.42
CA GLY A 106 3.98 12.05 -8.30
C GLY A 106 5.00 10.92 -8.49
N ARG A 107 5.64 10.86 -9.67
CA ARG A 107 6.64 9.82 -9.97
C ARG A 107 7.93 9.97 -9.13
N ASN A 108 8.16 11.16 -8.57
CA ASN A 108 9.24 11.45 -7.63
C ASN A 108 8.81 11.17 -6.18
N GLU A 109 9.72 10.58 -5.39
CA GLU A 109 9.48 10.05 -4.04
C GLU A 109 8.99 11.07 -3.00
N TYR A 110 9.03 12.37 -3.31
CA TYR A 110 8.63 13.45 -2.40
C TYR A 110 7.21 13.98 -2.63
N THR A 111 6.46 13.41 -3.56
CA THR A 111 5.12 13.92 -3.88
C THR A 111 4.05 13.20 -3.07
N ARG A 112 3.13 13.99 -2.53
CA ARG A 112 1.92 13.52 -1.84
C ARG A 112 1.18 12.52 -2.74
N THR A 113 0.57 11.51 -2.13
CA THR A 113 -0.39 10.63 -2.80
C THR A 113 -1.80 11.06 -2.49
N TRP A 114 -2.72 10.79 -3.41
CA TRP A 114 -4.14 11.05 -3.24
C TRP A 114 -4.93 9.80 -3.63
N ASP A 115 -5.79 9.37 -2.74
CA ASP A 115 -6.74 8.31 -3.03
C ASP A 115 -7.81 8.84 -4.00
N ILE A 116 -8.13 8.01 -4.99
CA ILE A 116 -9.18 8.24 -5.97
C ILE A 116 -10.31 7.27 -5.63
N GLU A 117 -11.46 7.82 -5.30
CA GLU A 117 -12.68 7.03 -5.17
C GLU A 117 -13.17 6.64 -6.57
N LEU A 118 -13.15 5.34 -6.86
CA LEU A 118 -13.63 4.77 -8.11
C LEU A 118 -15.01 4.15 -7.88
N HIS A 119 -16.03 4.75 -8.48
CA HIS A 119 -17.41 4.29 -8.39
C HIS A 119 -17.75 3.42 -9.58
N GLN A 120 -18.46 2.32 -9.32
CA GLN A 120 -18.98 1.49 -10.38
C GLN A 120 -20.18 2.16 -11.05
N VAL A 121 -20.03 2.53 -12.33
CA VAL A 121 -21.10 3.18 -13.12
C VAL A 121 -21.85 2.20 -14.02
N ALA A 122 -21.22 1.07 -14.34
CA ALA A 122 -21.85 -0.06 -15.02
C ALA A 122 -21.14 -1.37 -14.64
N LEU A 123 -21.67 -2.51 -15.08
CA LEU A 123 -21.02 -3.80 -14.87
C LEU A 123 -19.58 -3.74 -15.44
N HIS A 124 -18.60 -4.08 -14.61
CA HIS A 124 -17.17 -4.01 -14.95
C HIS A 124 -16.63 -2.64 -15.37
N HIS A 125 -17.33 -1.55 -15.04
CA HIS A 125 -16.93 -0.19 -15.43
C HIS A 125 -16.94 0.73 -14.23
N TYR A 126 -15.77 1.30 -13.93
CA TYR A 126 -15.51 2.15 -12.78
C TYR A 126 -14.98 3.50 -13.24
N THR A 127 -15.46 4.57 -12.62
CA THR A 127 -14.99 5.94 -12.91
C THR A 127 -14.71 6.69 -11.63
N GLY A 128 -13.76 7.61 -11.69
CA GLY A 128 -13.44 8.51 -10.59
C GLY A 128 -12.76 9.77 -11.12
N THR A 129 -12.85 10.84 -10.36
CA THR A 129 -12.27 12.12 -10.74
C THR A 129 -11.44 12.67 -9.61
N ILE A 130 -10.30 13.26 -9.95
CA ILE A 130 -9.46 13.96 -8.97
C ILE A 130 -9.05 15.34 -9.50
N PRO A 131 -9.19 16.41 -8.69
CA PRO A 131 -8.67 17.71 -9.06
C PRO A 131 -7.14 17.69 -9.02
N VAL A 132 -6.51 18.11 -10.12
CA VAL A 132 -5.07 18.33 -10.16
C VAL A 132 -4.80 19.81 -9.94
N ARG A 133 -4.33 20.15 -8.74
CA ARG A 133 -4.02 21.52 -8.37
C ARG A 133 -2.53 21.78 -8.58
N PHE A 134 -2.25 22.76 -9.43
CA PHE A 134 -0.94 23.40 -9.63
C PHE A 134 0.11 22.60 -10.39
N CYS A 135 0.34 23.05 -11.61
CA CYS A 135 1.61 22.87 -12.28
C CYS A 135 2.57 24.00 -11.91
N GLN A 136 3.72 23.68 -11.31
CA GLN A 136 4.81 24.65 -11.10
C GLN A 136 5.82 24.66 -12.27
N ARG A 137 5.75 23.66 -13.16
CA ARG A 137 6.68 23.44 -14.28
C ARG A 137 5.90 23.23 -15.58
N SER A 138 6.62 23.08 -16.70
CA SER A 138 6.04 22.81 -18.03
C SER A 138 5.33 21.45 -18.14
N SER A 139 5.71 20.48 -17.32
CA SER A 139 5.02 19.20 -17.19
C SER A 139 5.15 18.64 -15.77
N GLN A 140 4.22 17.74 -15.41
CA GLN A 140 4.25 17.00 -14.16
C GLN A 140 4.15 15.50 -14.44
N SER A 141 5.09 14.74 -13.88
CA SER A 141 5.13 13.29 -14.00
C SER A 141 4.33 12.63 -12.88
N TRP A 142 3.32 11.89 -13.27
CA TRP A 142 2.41 11.18 -12.40
C TRP A 142 2.60 9.67 -12.50
N ARG A 143 2.19 8.97 -11.44
CA ARG A 143 1.98 7.53 -11.37
C ARG A 143 0.58 7.28 -10.82
N LEU A 144 -0.25 6.62 -11.61
CA LEU A 144 -1.57 6.12 -11.21
C LEU A 144 -1.44 4.65 -10.84
N LEU A 145 -1.88 4.29 -9.64
CA LEU A 145 -1.94 2.92 -9.15
C LEU A 145 -3.41 2.50 -9.15
N ILE A 146 -3.75 1.45 -9.89
CA ILE A 146 -5.09 0.83 -9.84
C ILE A 146 -4.96 -0.51 -9.12
N ARG A 147 -5.70 -0.66 -8.04
CA ARG A 147 -5.79 -1.87 -7.23
C ARG A 147 -7.17 -2.47 -7.36
N VAL A 148 -7.23 -3.78 -7.56
CA VAL A 148 -8.45 -4.56 -7.65
C VAL A 148 -8.39 -5.70 -6.64
N ILE A 149 -9.50 -5.88 -5.93
CA ILE A 149 -9.75 -7.06 -5.10
C ILE A 149 -10.83 -7.87 -5.83
N ASP A 150 -10.53 -9.11 -6.20
CA ASP A 150 -11.51 -10.00 -6.81
C ASP A 150 -12.45 -10.65 -5.77
N GLN A 151 -13.41 -11.45 -6.23
CA GLN A 151 -14.36 -12.15 -5.36
C GLN A 151 -13.70 -13.17 -4.42
N GLU A 152 -12.52 -13.69 -4.78
CA GLU A 152 -11.75 -14.66 -4.01
C GLU A 152 -10.83 -13.98 -2.98
N GLY A 153 -10.75 -12.64 -3.02
CA GLY A 153 -9.96 -11.81 -2.12
C GLY A 153 -8.52 -11.58 -2.59
N HIS A 154 -8.17 -11.97 -3.82
CA HIS A 154 -6.85 -11.70 -4.39
C HIS A 154 -6.69 -10.22 -4.68
N ARG A 155 -5.61 -9.63 -4.14
CA ARG A 155 -5.26 -8.23 -4.35
C ARG A 155 -4.29 -8.11 -5.52
N LEU A 156 -4.79 -7.58 -6.63
CA LEU A 156 -4.06 -7.41 -7.88
C LEU A 156 -4.02 -5.94 -8.24
N GLY A 157 -3.07 -5.51 -9.06
CA GLY A 157 -3.05 -4.13 -9.50
C GLY A 157 -2.08 -3.87 -10.63
N SER A 158 -2.20 -2.68 -11.21
CA SER A 158 -1.28 -2.16 -12.20
C SER A 158 -0.94 -0.71 -11.93
N TRP A 159 0.22 -0.28 -12.42
CA TRP A 159 0.65 1.11 -12.34
C TRP A 159 0.80 1.70 -13.73
N TYR A 160 0.44 2.97 -13.87
CA TYR A 160 0.50 3.71 -15.12
C TYR A 160 1.25 5.00 -14.91
N ASP A 161 2.39 5.11 -15.59
CA ASP A 161 3.22 6.31 -15.57
C ASP A 161 2.85 7.20 -16.75
N PHE A 162 2.56 8.47 -16.50
CA PHE A 162 2.27 9.44 -17.54
C PHE A 162 2.78 10.83 -17.18
N ASP A 163 2.99 11.66 -18.20
CA ASP A 163 3.38 13.04 -18.04
C ASP A 163 2.23 13.93 -18.48
N GLN A 164 1.73 14.74 -17.56
CA GLN A 164 0.69 15.71 -17.84
C GLN A 164 1.36 17.03 -18.27
N PRO A 165 1.07 17.56 -19.47
CA PRO A 165 1.50 18.90 -19.84
C PRO A 165 0.75 19.92 -18.99
N CYS A 166 1.45 20.98 -18.65
CA CYS A 166 0.92 22.09 -17.89
C CYS A 166 0.61 23.23 -18.86
N GLN A 167 -0.68 23.42 -19.17
CA GLN A 167 -1.18 24.52 -19.98
C GLN A 167 -1.79 25.61 -19.10
#